data_AF-A0A1S3DCY7-F1
#
_entry.id   AF-A0A1S3DCY7-F1
#
_cell.length_a   1.000
_cell.length_b   1.000
_cell.length_c   1.000
_cell.angle_alpha   90.00
_cell.angle_beta   90.00
_cell.angle_gamma   90.00
#
_symmetry.space_group_name_H-M   'P 1'
#
loop_
_entity.id
_entity.type
_entity.pdbx_description
1 polymer ?
#
loop_
_entity_poly.entity_id
_entity_poly.type
_entity_poly.pdbx_seq_one_letter_code
_entity_poly.pdbx_strand_id
1 'polypeptide(L)' 'MDKRNSAEVTLSKGSHTHAVPLKLFALNRSRLVDALKNTKKIQDNALVLLQGGSSCPLYDTDVEYDVFRQVSLVFL' A
#
# COMPACT_ATOMS: atom_id res chain seq x y z
N MET A 1 -19.29 21.95 17.60
CA MET A 1 -18.51 22.44 16.46
C MET A 1 -17.16 21.72 16.50
N ASP A 2 -16.79 20.76 15.66
CA ASP A 2 -17.32 20.20 14.42
C ASP A 2 -17.11 18.67 14.47
N LYS A 3 -18.20 17.90 14.52
CA LYS A 3 -18.12 16.44 14.36
C LYS A 3 -18.13 16.15 12.85
N ARG A 4 -16.99 16.35 12.18
CA ARG A 4 -16.77 15.79 10.85
C ARG A 4 -16.74 14.26 11.00
N ASN A 5 -17.93 13.65 10.94
CA ASN A 5 -18.08 12.23 10.75
C ASN A 5 -17.68 11.92 9.29
N SER A 6 -16.38 12.00 9.01
CA SER A 6 -15.82 11.66 7.71
C SER A 6 -16.00 10.16 7.56
N ALA A 7 -16.86 9.73 6.64
CA ALA A 7 -16.98 8.32 6.29
C ALA A 7 -15.56 7.75 6.05
N GLU A 8 -15.19 6.72 6.81
CA GLU A 8 -13.87 6.12 6.72
C GLU A 8 -13.65 5.63 5.28
N VAL A 9 -12.55 6.06 4.65
CA VAL A 9 -12.27 5.67 3.27
C VAL A 9 -11.84 4.21 3.25
N THR A 10 -12.65 3.37 2.61
CA THR A 10 -12.43 1.92 2.53
C THR A 10 -12.33 1.44 1.09
N LEU A 11 -11.48 0.45 0.85
CA LEU A 11 -11.50 -0.37 -0.36
C LEU A 11 -12.58 -1.45 -0.21
N SER A 12 -13.56 -1.46 -1.11
CA SER A 12 -14.65 -2.44 -1.11
C SER A 12 -14.99 -2.84 -2.54
N LYS A 13 -15.45 -4.07 -2.73
CA LYS A 13 -15.96 -4.60 -4.01
C LYS A 13 -17.51 -4.67 -4.03
N GLY A 14 -18.18 -4.07 -3.04
CA GLY A 14 -19.65 -4.03 -2.96
C GLY A 14 -20.19 -4.41 -1.58
N SER A 15 -21.53 -4.46 -1.49
CA SER A 15 -22.31 -4.57 -0.24
C SER A 15 -22.04 -5.80 0.62
N HIS A 16 -21.60 -6.91 0.02
CA HIS A 16 -21.31 -8.17 0.75
C HIS A 16 -19.82 -8.48 0.85
N THR A 17 -18.95 -7.52 0.52
CA THR A 17 -17.51 -7.67 0.63
C THR A 17 -16.99 -6.93 1.85
N HIS A 18 -15.97 -7.49 2.51
CA HIS A 18 -15.36 -6.83 3.65
C HIS A 18 -14.66 -5.54 3.18
N ALA A 19 -15.12 -4.41 3.70
CA ALA A 19 -14.54 -3.11 3.40
C ALA A 19 -13.23 -2.94 4.17
N VAL A 20 -12.11 -2.84 3.44
CA VAL A 20 -10.77 -2.71 4.03
C VAL A 20 -10.46 -1.22 4.22
N PRO A 21 -10.24 -0.74 5.45
CA PRO A 21 -9.95 0.67 5.69
C PRO A 21 -8.56 1.05 5.15
N LEU A 22 -8.45 2.16 4.42
CA LEU A 22 -7.15 2.65 3.92
C LEU A 22 -6.20 3.05 5.06
N LYS A 23 -6.75 3.32 6.25
CA LYS A 23 -5.99 3.56 7.48
C LYS A 23 -5.07 2.39 7.86
N LEU A 24 -5.39 1.17 7.42
CA LEU A 24 -4.54 0.00 7.59
C LEU A 24 -3.13 0.24 7.01
N PHE A 25 -3.06 0.79 5.79
CA PHE A 25 -1.80 1.10 5.13
C PHE A 25 -1.08 2.28 5.79
N ALA A 26 -1.82 3.30 6.23
CA ALA A 26 -1.20 4.39 6.99
C ALA A 26 -0.52 3.90 8.28
N LEU A 27 -1.14 2.94 8.98
CA LEU A 27 -0.58 2.35 10.20
C LEU A 27 0.68 1.53 9.93
N ASN A 28 0.69 0.75 8.86
CA ASN A 28 1.84 -0.06 8.45
C ASN A 28 3.05 0.82 8.11
N ARG A 29 2.86 1.93 7.38
CA ARG A 29 3.94 2.91 7.14
C ARG A 29 4.48 3.53 8.42
N SER A 30 3.61 3.89 9.36
CA SER A 30 4.06 4.41 10.66
C SER A 30 4.91 3.38 11.40
N ARG A 31 4.46 2.12 11.48
CA ARG A 31 5.21 1.03 12.11
C ARG A 31 6.58 0.79 11.46
N LEU A 32 6.64 0.86 10.12
CA LEU A 32 7.90 0.75 9.38
C LEU A 32 8.85 1.89 9.77
N VAL A 33 8.38 3.13 9.73
CA VAL A 33 9.20 4.30 10.09
C VAL A 33 9.70 4.21 11.53
N ASP A 34 8.85 3.79 12.47
CA ASP A 34 9.24 3.62 13.87
C ASP A 34 10.32 2.54 14.03
N ALA A 35 10.21 1.42 13.31
CA ALA A 35 11.25 0.38 13.31
C ALA A 35 12.57 0.87 12.70
N LEU A 36 12.51 1.64 11.60
CA LEU A 36 13.70 2.19 10.94
C LEU A 36 14.41 3.23 11.81
N LYS A 37 13.67 4.11 12.50
CA LYS A 37 14.25 5.09 13.44
C LYS A 37 15.02 4.43 14.58
N ASN A 38 14.61 3.24 15.01
CA ASN A 38 15.31 2.47 16.04
C ASN A 38 16.55 1.73 15.52
N THR A 39 16.82 1.78 14.21
CA THR A 39 17.97 1.10 13.60
C THR A 39 19.17 2.03 13.51
N LYS A 40 20.25 1.71 14.24
CA LYS A 40 21.47 2.54 14.39
C LYS A 40 22.20 2.95 13.09
N LYS A 41 21.86 2.37 11.95
CA LYS A 41 22.55 2.59 10.67
C LYS A 41 21.84 3.59 9.74
N ILE A 42 20.67 4.08 10.11
CA ILE A 42 19.86 4.94 9.25
C ILE A 42 20.14 6.40 9.60
N GLN A 43 20.40 7.21 8.56
CA GLN A 43 20.67 8.64 8.68
C GLN A 43 19.35 9.41 8.91
N ASP A 44 19.45 10.56 9.57
CA ASP A 44 18.32 11.48 9.68
C ASP A 44 17.83 11.92 8.30
N ASN A 45 16.53 12.14 8.17
CA ASN A 45 15.85 12.51 6.91
C ASN A 45 15.99 11.51 5.76
N ALA A 46 16.29 10.24 6.05
CA ALA A 46 16.26 9.19 5.03
C ALA A 46 14.84 9.00 4.44
N LEU A 47 14.79 8.69 3.14
CA LEU A 47 13.55 8.41 2.41
C LEU A 47 13.47 6.92 2.04
N VAL A 48 12.31 6.30 2.23
CA VAL A 48 12.01 4.96 1.73
C VAL A 48 11.42 5.08 0.34
N LEU A 49 12.11 4.53 -0.67
CA LEU A 49 11.62 4.44 -2.04
C LEU A 49 11.23 2.99 -2.34
N LEU A 50 9.96 2.77 -2.68
CA LEU A 50 9.44 1.46 -3.09
C LEU A 50 9.01 1.54 -4.56
N GLN A 51 9.42 0.55 -5.34
CA GLN A 51 8.98 0.42 -6.73
C GLN A 51 7.69 -0.43 -6.81
N GLY A 52 6.70 0.08 -7.53
CA GLY A 52 5.47 -0.66 -7.82
C GLY A 52 5.70 -1.82 -8.78
N GLY A 53 4.72 -2.73 -8.85
CA GLY A 53 4.69 -3.77 -9.88
C GLY A 53 4.44 -3.17 -11.26
N SER A 54 4.88 -3.90 -12.28
CA SER A 54 4.58 -3.65 -13.69
C SER A 54 3.74 -4.78 -14.26
N SER A 55 2.92 -4.52 -15.27
CA SER A 55 2.30 -5.58 -16.06
C SER A 55 3.36 -6.34 -16.85
N CYS A 56 3.09 -7.62 -17.14
CA CYS A 56 3.99 -8.49 -17.88
C CYS A 56 3.23 -9.11 -19.06
N PRO A 57 3.66 -8.87 -20.31
CA PRO A 57 3.08 -9.54 -21.47
C PRO A 57 3.39 -11.04 -21.46
N LEU A 58 2.47 -11.82 -22.03
CA LEU A 58 2.62 -13.24 -22.30
C LEU A 58 3.52 -13.40 -23.52
N TYR A 59 4.81 -13.65 -23.25
CA TYR A 59 5.84 -13.71 -24.29
C TYR A 59 5.87 -12.41 -25.12
N ASP A 60 5.91 -12.54 -26.43
CA ASP A 60 5.93 -11.42 -27.39
C ASP A 60 4.51 -11.05 -27.87
N THR A 61 3.48 -11.45 -27.13
CA THR A 61 2.08 -11.12 -27.47
C THR A 61 1.60 -9.90 -26.67
N ASP A 62 0.60 -9.21 -27.22
CA ASP A 62 -0.09 -8.11 -26.52
C ASP A 62 -1.07 -8.59 -25.43
N VAL A 63 -1.03 -9.88 -25.07
CA VAL A 63 -1.85 -10.46 -24.00
C VAL A 63 -1.07 -10.39 -22.69
N GLU A 64 -1.69 -10.01 -21.57
CA GLU A 64 -1.00 -10.07 -20.27
C GLU A 64 -0.88 -11.53 -19.77
N TYR A 65 0.31 -11.91 -19.27
CA TYR A 65 0.60 -13.27 -18.76
C TYR A 65 -0.28 -13.64 -17.55
N ASP A 66 -0.53 -12.67 -16.67
CA ASP A 66 -1.40 -12.80 -15.51
C ASP A 66 -2.10 -11.45 -15.25
N VAL A 67 -3.24 -11.47 -14.56
CA VAL A 67 -3.92 -10.23 -14.16
C VAL A 67 -3.02 -9.47 -13.20
N PHE A 68 -2.80 -8.18 -13.47
CA PHE A 68 -1.94 -7.36 -12.63
C PHE A 68 -2.26 -7.52 -11.14
N ARG A 69 -1.24 -7.96 -10.39
CA ARG A 69 -1.24 -8.03 -8.94
C ARG A 69 -0.05 -7.25 -8.42
N GLN A 70 -0.37 -6.24 -7.61
CA GLN A 70 0.64 -5.40 -6.99
C GLN A 70 1.51 -6.22 -6.01
N VAL A 71 2.80 -5.86 -5.92
CA VAL A 71 3.77 -6.49 -5.01
C VAL A 71 3.44 -6.21 -3.55
N SER A 72 3.52 -7.25 -2.71
CA SER A 72 3.09 -7.22 -1.30
C SER A 72 3.72 -6.11 -0.47
N LEU A 73 5.00 -5.80 -0.70
CA LEU A 73 5.72 -4.78 0.08
C LEU A 73 5.17 -3.36 -0.15
N VAL A 74 4.58 -3.10 -1.32
CA VAL A 74 4.01 -1.78 -1.67
C VAL A 74 2.65 -1.57 -1.01
N PHE A 75 2.04 -2.62 -0.45
CA PHE A 75 0.87 -2.53 0.41
C PHE A 75 1.22 -2.25 1.88
N LEU A 76 2.39 -1.67 2.15
CA LEU A 76 2.69 -1.06 3.46
C LEU A 76 1.96 0.27 3.59
#